data_AF-A0A963AS30-F1
#
_entry.id   AF-A0A963AS30-F1
#
_cell.length_a   1.000
_cell.length_b   1.000
_cell.length_c   1.000
_cell.angle_alpha   90.00
_cell.angle_beta   90.00
_cell.angle_gamma   90.00
#
_symmetry.space_group_name_H-M   'P 1'
#
loop_
_entity.id
_entity.type
_entity.pdbx_description
1 polymer ?
#
loop_
_entity_poly.entity_id
_entity_poly.type
_entity_poly.pdbx_seq_one_letter_code
_entity_poly.pdbx_strand_id
1 'polypeptide(L)'
;MTIVADYRRLGERLNAIFESPKVVSLYFPAPAPDETFRDEFGFVFLEDGSVGPFYVSMEGILQTLWERYPAPGEYCGQSARLLRGFTEGDLADRALALGVYNALSASLFRATSFKAPDRSASSGLEDIQAGTTVGMVGYFCPLVDKLVERGCQVQILEKSPERV
;
A
#
# COMPACT_ATOMS: atom_id res chain seq x y z
N MET A 1 5.18 20.23 -5.50
CA MET A 1 5.70 18.93 -5.05
C MET A 1 4.49 18.03 -4.82
N THR A 2 4.44 16.83 -5.41
CA THR A 2 3.31 15.91 -5.24
C THR A 2 3.79 14.64 -4.54
N ILE A 3 2.91 14.02 -3.76
CA ILE A 3 3.24 12.77 -3.06
C ILE A 3 3.73 11.68 -4.01
N VAL A 4 3.15 11.60 -5.22
CA VAL A 4 3.56 10.66 -6.28
C VAL A 4 4.99 10.92 -6.74
N ALA A 5 5.40 12.19 -6.89
CA ALA A 5 6.76 12.54 -7.27
C ALA A 5 7.78 12.14 -6.18
N ASP A 6 7.39 12.24 -4.91
CA ASP A 6 8.23 11.83 -3.78
C ASP A 6 8.39 10.31 -3.72
N TYR A 7 7.30 9.54 -3.87
CA TYR A 7 7.35 8.07 -3.95
C TYR A 7 8.23 7.59 -5.11
N ARG A 8 8.09 8.20 -6.29
CA ARG A 8 8.96 7.90 -7.43
C ARG A 8 10.43 8.14 -7.10
N ARG A 9 10.74 9.35 -6.61
CA ARG A 9 12.13 9.74 -6.29
C ARG A 9 12.75 8.81 -5.26
N LEU A 10 12.01 8.47 -4.21
CA LEU A 10 12.50 7.56 -3.17
C LEU A 10 12.63 6.13 -3.69
N GLY A 11 11.66 5.65 -4.47
CA GLY A 11 11.71 4.33 -5.12
C GLY A 11 12.91 4.18 -6.05
N GLU A 12 13.19 5.17 -6.91
CA GLU A 12 14.36 5.20 -7.78
C GLU A 12 15.67 5.17 -6.99
N ARG A 13 15.74 5.89 -5.86
CA ARG A 13 16.92 5.87 -4.98
C ARG A 13 17.12 4.51 -4.33
N LEU A 14 16.06 3.90 -3.78
CA LEU A 14 16.15 2.56 -3.22
C LEU A 14 16.55 1.53 -4.28
N ASN A 15 15.94 1.62 -5.46
CA ASN A 15 16.28 0.79 -6.60
C ASN A 15 17.76 0.88 -6.95
N ALA A 16 18.34 2.09 -6.97
CA ALA A 16 19.76 2.30 -7.23
C ALA A 16 20.65 1.72 -6.11
N ILE A 17 20.27 1.89 -4.85
CA ILE A 17 21.00 1.35 -3.68
C ILE A 17 21.11 -0.17 -3.75
N PHE A 18 20.07 -0.84 -4.23
CA PHE A 18 20.03 -2.30 -4.37
C PHE A 18 20.37 -2.80 -5.78
N GLU A 19 21.01 -1.97 -6.62
CA GLU A 19 21.44 -2.33 -7.97
C GLU A 19 20.32 -2.87 -8.88
N SER A 20 19.11 -2.33 -8.72
CA SER A 20 17.90 -2.68 -9.46
C SER A 20 17.50 -4.16 -9.30
N PRO A 21 17.07 -4.58 -8.09
CA PRO A 21 16.78 -5.97 -7.80
C PRO A 21 15.66 -6.52 -8.69
N LYS A 22 15.72 -7.82 -8.96
CA LYS A 22 14.65 -8.49 -9.71
C LYS A 22 13.42 -8.67 -8.85
N VAL A 23 12.28 -8.40 -9.46
CA VAL A 23 10.98 -8.93 -9.03
C VAL A 23 10.88 -10.34 -9.60
N VAL A 24 10.71 -11.33 -8.73
CA VAL A 24 10.73 -12.76 -9.08
C VAL A 24 9.34 -13.38 -9.15
N SER A 25 8.34 -12.71 -8.59
CA SER A 25 6.94 -13.11 -8.66
C SER A 25 6.05 -11.93 -8.29
N LEU A 26 4.82 -11.96 -8.78
CA LEU A 26 3.71 -11.16 -8.28
C LEU A 26 2.64 -12.09 -7.72
N TYR A 27 1.83 -11.60 -6.78
CA TYR A 27 0.59 -12.24 -6.36
C TYR A 27 -0.53 -11.23 -6.47
N PHE A 28 -1.64 -11.63 -7.09
CA PHE A 28 -2.90 -10.90 -7.05
C PHE A 28 -3.98 -11.83 -6.48
N PRO A 29 -4.91 -11.31 -5.65
CA PRO A 29 -6.07 -12.09 -5.24
C PRO A 29 -6.90 -12.48 -6.46
N ALA A 30 -7.60 -13.62 -6.38
CA ALA A 30 -8.50 -14.05 -7.45
C ALA A 30 -9.67 -13.06 -7.56
N PRO A 31 -10.10 -12.65 -8.77
CA PRO A 31 -11.28 -11.80 -8.91
C PRO A 31 -12.50 -12.52 -8.35
N ALA A 32 -13.17 -11.92 -7.36
CA ALA A 32 -14.43 -12.43 -6.85
C ALA A 32 -15.58 -12.01 -7.79
N PRO A 33 -16.51 -12.93 -8.11
CA PRO A 33 -17.68 -12.62 -8.96
C PRO A 33 -18.70 -11.72 -8.25
N ASP A 34 -18.70 -11.75 -6.92
CA ASP A 34 -19.39 -10.85 -6.04
C ASP A 34 -18.37 -9.86 -5.48
N GLU A 35 -18.58 -8.55 -5.67
CA GLU A 35 -17.86 -7.48 -4.98
C GLU A 35 -18.21 -7.48 -3.48
N THR A 36 -18.16 -8.65 -2.83
CA THR A 36 -18.22 -8.74 -1.39
C THR A 36 -17.04 -7.96 -0.84
N PHE A 37 -17.38 -6.95 -0.05
CA PHE A 37 -16.52 -5.93 0.52
C PHE A 37 -15.28 -6.50 1.20
N ARG A 38 -14.22 -6.76 0.43
CA ARG A 38 -12.94 -7.24 0.94
C ARG A 38 -11.85 -6.25 0.57
N ASP A 39 -11.18 -5.76 1.59
CA ASP A 39 -9.91 -5.06 1.44
C ASP A 39 -8.83 -6.10 1.15
N GLU A 40 -8.42 -6.15 -0.11
CA GLU A 40 -7.47 -7.12 -0.61
C GLU A 40 -6.18 -6.44 -1.06
N PHE A 41 -5.11 -7.24 -1.03
CA PHE A 41 -3.78 -6.79 -1.34
C PHE A 41 -3.14 -7.70 -2.37
N GLY A 42 -2.50 -7.09 -3.36
CA GLY A 42 -1.48 -7.74 -4.17
C GLY A 42 -0.13 -7.71 -3.45
N PHE A 43 0.80 -8.56 -3.89
CA PHE A 43 2.16 -8.61 -3.35
C PHE A 43 3.20 -8.64 -4.47
N VAL A 44 4.28 -7.91 -4.26
CA VAL A 44 5.50 -7.95 -5.08
C VAL A 44 6.58 -8.71 -4.31
N PHE A 45 7.22 -9.68 -4.94
CA PHE A 45 8.32 -10.45 -4.34
C PHE A 45 9.64 -10.12 -5.04
N LEU A 46 10.64 -9.66 -4.28
CA LEU A 46 11.99 -9.42 -4.76
C LEU A 46 12.89 -10.65 -4.58
N GLU A 47 13.97 -10.73 -5.35
CA GLU A 47 14.92 -11.85 -5.32
C GLU A 47 15.66 -12.02 -3.99
N ASP A 48 15.77 -10.96 -3.18
CA ASP A 48 16.30 -11.01 -1.82
C ASP A 48 15.29 -11.57 -0.79
N GLY A 49 14.09 -11.93 -1.26
CA GLY A 49 12.97 -12.41 -0.44
C GLY A 49 12.22 -11.30 0.31
N SER A 50 12.43 -10.04 -0.05
CA SER A 50 11.63 -8.92 0.46
C SER A 50 10.28 -8.84 -0.26
N VAL A 51 9.25 -8.41 0.47
CA VAL A 51 7.86 -8.44 0.01
C VAL A 51 7.21 -7.07 0.18
N GLY A 52 6.49 -6.63 -0.85
CA GLY A 52 5.78 -5.36 -0.86
C GLY A 52 4.29 -5.53 -1.10
N PRO A 53 3.43 -5.39 -0.08
CA PRO A 53 1.98 -5.39 -0.27
C PRO A 53 1.51 -4.08 -0.90
N PHE A 54 0.42 -4.12 -1.66
CA PHE A 54 -0.25 -2.94 -2.18
C PHE A 54 -1.75 -3.18 -2.35
N TYR A 55 -2.56 -2.15 -2.14
CA TYR A 55 -4.02 -2.24 -2.14
C TYR A 55 -4.58 -2.39 -3.56
N VAL A 56 -5.53 -3.31 -3.76
CA VAL A 56 -6.13 -3.60 -5.07
C VAL A 56 -7.66 -3.46 -5.14
N SER A 57 -8.32 -3.22 -4.01
CA SER A 57 -9.80 -3.13 -3.95
C SER A 57 -10.36 -1.75 -4.31
N MET A 58 -9.60 -0.94 -5.06
CA MET A 58 -10.18 0.22 -5.75
C MET A 58 -10.66 -0.20 -7.14
N GLU A 59 -11.78 0.37 -7.56
CA GLU A 59 -12.44 0.08 -8.83
C GLU A 59 -11.45 0.01 -10.01
N GLY A 60 -11.51 -1.08 -10.78
CA GLY A 60 -10.71 -1.32 -11.98
C GLY A 60 -9.26 -1.75 -11.76
N ILE A 61 -8.68 -1.60 -10.56
CA ILE A 61 -7.26 -1.94 -10.32
C ILE A 61 -7.01 -3.43 -10.51
N LEU A 62 -7.72 -4.29 -9.75
CA LEU A 62 -7.47 -5.73 -9.77
C LEU A 62 -7.72 -6.35 -11.16
N GLN A 63 -8.80 -5.93 -11.82
CA GLN A 63 -9.13 -6.39 -13.18
C GLN A 63 -8.01 -6.03 -14.16
N THR A 64 -7.58 -4.76 -14.18
CA THR A 64 -6.51 -4.28 -15.08
C THR A 64 -5.19 -5.02 -14.83
N LEU A 65 -4.88 -5.36 -13.56
CA LEU A 65 -3.69 -6.13 -13.21
C LEU A 65 -3.74 -7.56 -13.76
N TRP A 66 -4.87 -8.25 -13.64
CA TRP A 66 -5.06 -9.58 -14.20
C TRP A 66 -5.01 -9.59 -15.74
N GLU A 67 -5.54 -8.55 -16.39
CA GLU A 67 -5.46 -8.39 -17.85
C GLU A 67 -4.01 -8.21 -18.32
N ARG A 68 -3.19 -7.45 -17.59
CA ARG A 68 -1.79 -7.18 -17.94
C ARG A 68 -0.83 -8.31 -17.58
N TYR A 69 -1.08 -9.00 -16.48
CA TYR A 69 -0.25 -10.09 -15.98
C TYR A 69 -1.14 -11.31 -15.70
N PRO A 70 -1.53 -12.06 -16.75
CA PRO A 70 -2.43 -13.21 -16.60
C PRO A 70 -1.83 -14.37 -15.81
N ALA A 71 -0.50 -14.43 -15.71
CA ALA A 71 0.24 -15.37 -14.87
C ALA A 71 1.17 -14.60 -13.92
N PRO A 72 0.63 -13.90 -12.90
CA PRO A 72 1.43 -13.01 -12.05
C PRO A 72 2.53 -13.77 -11.29
N GLY A 73 2.27 -15.04 -10.95
CA GLY A 73 3.25 -15.91 -10.29
C GLY A 73 4.46 -16.29 -11.17
N GLU A 74 4.36 -16.13 -12.49
CA GLU A 74 5.45 -16.40 -13.44
C GLU A 74 6.21 -15.12 -13.84
N TYR A 75 5.77 -13.96 -13.33
CA TYR A 75 6.41 -12.69 -13.66
C TYR A 75 7.85 -12.63 -13.13
N CYS A 76 8.79 -12.32 -14.02
CA CYS A 76 10.17 -12.02 -13.66
C CYS A 76 10.63 -10.77 -14.43
N GLY A 77 11.13 -9.76 -13.71
CA GLY A 77 11.54 -8.51 -14.33
C GLY A 77 12.26 -7.54 -13.38
N GLN A 78 12.82 -6.47 -13.93
CA GLN A 78 13.51 -5.46 -13.13
C GLN A 78 12.50 -4.59 -12.36
N SER A 79 12.76 -4.33 -11.08
CA SER A 79 11.97 -3.39 -10.25
C SER A 79 11.88 -1.99 -10.89
N ALA A 80 12.96 -1.52 -11.53
CA ALA A 80 13.01 -0.23 -12.22
C ALA A 80 11.93 -0.07 -13.30
N ARG A 81 11.54 -1.17 -13.98
CA ARG A 81 10.49 -1.15 -15.01
C ARG A 81 9.13 -0.85 -14.38
N LEU A 82 8.80 -1.56 -13.31
CA LEU A 82 7.51 -1.41 -12.64
C LEU A 82 7.38 -0.08 -11.89
N LEU A 83 8.49 0.47 -11.37
CA LEU A 83 8.50 1.80 -10.73
C LEU A 83 8.08 2.94 -11.66
N ARG A 84 8.20 2.79 -12.99
CA ARG A 84 7.72 3.79 -13.96
C ARG A 84 6.21 4.01 -13.92
N GLY A 85 5.47 3.07 -13.31
CA GLY A 85 4.02 3.21 -13.08
C GLY A 85 3.64 4.47 -12.32
N PHE A 86 4.53 5.05 -11.50
CA PHE A 86 4.28 6.33 -10.85
C PHE A 86 4.12 7.52 -11.82
N THR A 87 4.73 7.49 -13.00
CA THR A 87 4.71 8.60 -13.98
C THR A 87 3.94 8.30 -15.24
N GLU A 88 4.07 7.07 -15.76
CA GLU A 88 3.63 6.72 -17.11
C GLU A 88 2.29 5.98 -17.10
N GLY A 89 1.84 5.53 -15.93
CA GLY A 89 0.77 4.55 -15.81
C GLY A 89 -0.53 5.08 -15.21
N ASP A 90 -1.54 4.23 -15.33
CA ASP A 90 -2.85 4.40 -14.71
C ASP A 90 -2.85 3.99 -13.23
N LEU A 91 -4.03 3.90 -12.60
CA LEU A 91 -4.15 3.53 -11.19
C LEU A 91 -3.58 2.14 -10.89
N ALA A 92 -3.71 1.18 -11.81
CA ALA A 92 -3.18 -0.17 -11.63
C ALA A 92 -1.65 -0.18 -11.65
N ASP A 93 -1.04 0.54 -12.59
CA ASP A 93 0.42 0.68 -12.65
C ASP A 93 0.97 1.41 -11.42
N ARG A 94 0.27 2.44 -10.93
CA ARG A 94 0.66 3.16 -9.71
C ARG A 94 0.56 2.28 -8.48
N ALA A 95 -0.49 1.47 -8.36
CA ALA A 95 -0.65 0.52 -7.26
C ALA A 95 0.46 -0.53 -7.27
N LEU A 96 0.78 -1.10 -8.43
CA LEU A 96 1.88 -2.04 -8.58
C LEU A 96 3.24 -1.39 -8.29
N ALA A 97 3.48 -0.16 -8.77
CA ALA A 97 4.69 0.61 -8.46
C ALA A 97 4.84 0.87 -6.95
N LEU A 98 3.73 1.12 -6.25
CA LEU A 98 3.72 1.23 -4.79
C LEU A 98 4.08 -0.10 -4.12
N GLY A 99 3.63 -1.24 -4.66
CA GLY A 99 4.07 -2.57 -4.23
C GLY A 99 5.57 -2.75 -4.33
N VAL A 100 6.17 -2.34 -5.46
CA VAL A 100 7.62 -2.39 -5.66
C VAL A 100 8.35 -1.47 -4.69
N TYR A 101 7.86 -0.25 -4.49
CA TYR A 101 8.38 0.70 -3.51
C TYR A 101 8.37 0.10 -2.09
N ASN A 102 7.28 -0.56 -1.70
CA ASN A 102 7.15 -1.21 -0.40
C ASN A 102 8.12 -2.39 -0.26
N ALA A 103 8.32 -3.19 -1.31
CA ALA A 103 9.27 -4.30 -1.30
C ALA A 103 10.72 -3.79 -1.15
N LEU A 104 11.10 -2.74 -1.89
CA LEU A 104 12.41 -2.09 -1.77
C LEU A 104 12.63 -1.46 -0.39
N SER A 105 11.57 -0.92 0.22
CA SER A 105 11.62 -0.41 1.58
C SER A 105 11.86 -1.55 2.59
N ALA A 106 11.22 -2.70 2.38
CA ALA A 106 11.46 -3.90 3.18
C ALA A 106 12.91 -4.43 3.02
N SER A 107 13.47 -4.38 1.81
CA SER A 107 14.90 -4.67 1.58
C SER A 107 15.80 -3.74 2.40
N LEU A 108 15.48 -2.44 2.46
CA LEU A 108 16.22 -1.48 3.27
C LEU A 108 16.12 -1.77 4.77
N PHE A 109 14.93 -2.07 5.28
CA PHE A 109 14.77 -2.45 6.68
C PHE A 109 15.57 -3.70 7.03
N ARG A 110 15.58 -4.70 6.15
CA ARG A 110 16.39 -5.90 6.32
C ARG A 110 17.89 -5.58 6.30
N ALA A 111 18.36 -4.86 5.29
CA ALA A 111 19.78 -4.51 5.12
C ALA A 111 20.34 -3.68 6.29
N THR A 112 19.49 -2.87 6.93
CA THR A 112 19.86 -2.03 8.08
C THR A 112 19.62 -2.70 9.43
N SER A 113 19.12 -3.94 9.44
CA SER A 113 18.66 -4.61 10.66
C SER A 113 17.67 -3.74 11.47
N PHE A 114 16.83 -2.98 10.77
CA PHE A 114 15.85 -2.11 11.39
C PHE A 114 14.90 -2.93 12.27
N LYS A 115 14.85 -2.57 13.55
CA LYS A 115 13.90 -3.14 14.50
C LYS A 115 12.73 -2.17 14.62
N ALA A 116 11.59 -2.58 14.07
CA ALA A 116 10.35 -1.86 14.33
C ALA A 116 10.12 -1.80 15.86
N PRO A 117 9.69 -0.66 16.40
CA PRO A 117 9.31 -0.60 17.80
C PRO A 117 8.19 -1.60 18.06
N ASP A 118 8.14 -2.16 19.27
CA ASP A 118 7.02 -2.99 19.68
C ASP A 118 5.71 -2.23 19.48
N ARG A 119 4.64 -2.98 19.15
CA ARG A 119 3.31 -2.40 19.06
C ARG A 119 2.99 -1.77 20.41
N SER A 120 3.03 -0.44 20.45
CA SER A 120 2.64 0.31 21.63
C SER A 120 1.18 -0.02 21.97
N ALA A 121 0.88 -0.18 23.25
CA ALA A 121 -0.51 -0.14 23.72
C ALA A 121 -1.13 1.25 23.50
N SER A 122 -0.28 2.27 23.32
CA SER A 122 -0.69 3.61 22.92
C SER A 122 -1.21 3.58 21.47
N SER A 123 -2.43 4.06 21.32
CA SER A 123 -3.13 4.27 20.06
C SER A 123 -2.50 5.38 19.19
N GLY A 124 -1.55 6.15 19.73
CA GLY A 124 -1.05 7.38 19.10
C GLY A 124 -2.08 8.51 19.16
N LEU A 125 -3.16 8.31 19.93
CA LEU A 125 -4.26 9.26 20.09
C LEU A 125 -4.32 9.83 21.51
N GLU A 126 -3.34 9.51 22.36
CA GLU A 126 -3.32 9.89 23.78
C GLU A 126 -3.35 11.40 23.98
N ASP A 127 -2.74 12.14 23.06
CA ASP A 127 -2.70 13.61 23.10
C ASP A 127 -4.00 14.27 22.62
N ILE A 128 -4.94 13.50 22.05
CA ILE A 128 -6.21 14.01 21.53
C ILE A 128 -7.19 14.23 22.68
N GLN A 129 -7.54 15.50 22.91
CA GLN A 129 -8.45 15.91 23.98
C GLN A 129 -9.91 15.73 23.60
N ALA A 130 -10.76 15.45 24.60
CA ALA A 130 -12.21 15.45 24.44
C ALA A 130 -12.71 16.79 23.86
N GLY A 131 -13.75 16.75 23.03
CA GLY A 131 -14.30 17.91 22.31
C GLY A 131 -13.49 18.33 21.08
N THR A 132 -12.38 17.66 20.77
CA THR A 132 -11.61 17.91 19.53
C THR A 132 -12.31 17.30 18.32
N THR A 133 -12.27 18.00 17.19
CA THR A 133 -12.70 17.47 15.90
C THR A 133 -11.53 16.79 15.18
N VAL A 134 -11.70 15.52 14.80
CA VAL A 134 -10.70 14.72 14.08
C VAL A 134 -11.19 14.44 12.66
N GLY A 135 -10.41 14.86 11.66
CA GLY A 135 -10.64 14.51 10.26
C GLY A 135 -9.97 13.18 9.92
N MET A 136 -10.67 12.31 9.18
CA MET A 136 -10.20 10.99 8.78
C MET A 136 -10.47 10.76 7.29
N VAL A 137 -9.49 10.24 6.55
CA VAL A 137 -9.66 9.78 5.17
C VAL A 137 -9.61 8.26 5.18
N GLY A 138 -10.72 7.64 4.77
CA GLY A 138 -10.98 6.21 4.96
C GLY A 138 -11.69 5.91 6.29
N TYR A 139 -12.60 4.94 6.30
CA TYR A 139 -13.30 4.52 7.51
C TYR A 139 -12.56 3.39 8.25
N PHE A 140 -12.02 3.69 9.42
CA PHE A 140 -11.35 2.73 10.28
C PHE A 140 -12.17 2.53 11.56
N CYS A 141 -13.21 1.68 11.54
CA CYS A 141 -14.19 1.56 12.63
C CYS A 141 -13.54 1.46 14.03
N PRO A 142 -12.55 0.57 14.28
CA PRO A 142 -11.95 0.45 15.61
C PRO A 142 -11.25 1.72 16.12
N LEU A 143 -10.87 2.63 15.21
CA LEU A 143 -10.28 3.93 15.55
C LEU A 143 -11.36 4.98 15.77
N VAL A 144 -12.41 4.98 14.94
CA VAL A 144 -13.58 5.85 15.08
C VAL A 144 -14.25 5.62 16.43
N ASP A 145 -14.52 4.37 16.79
CA ASP A 145 -15.16 4.00 18.06
C ASP A 145 -14.38 4.56 19.26
N LYS A 146 -13.05 4.35 19.27
CA LYS A 146 -12.16 4.86 20.34
C LYS A 146 -12.16 6.38 20.44
N LEU A 147 -12.26 7.10 19.32
CA LEU A 147 -12.27 8.56 19.31
C LEU A 147 -13.63 9.10 19.81
N VAL A 148 -14.73 8.50 19.38
CA VAL A 148 -16.08 8.86 19.81
C VAL A 148 -16.26 8.57 21.31
N GLU A 149 -15.81 7.41 21.80
CA GLU A 149 -15.83 7.06 23.23
C GLU A 149 -15.04 8.06 24.09
N ARG A 150 -13.99 8.68 23.54
CA ARG A 150 -13.21 9.75 24.19
C ARG A 150 -13.88 11.12 24.12
N GLY A 151 -15.07 11.23 23.53
CA GLY A 151 -15.78 12.50 23.37
C GLY A 151 -15.25 13.38 22.24
N CYS A 152 -14.53 12.80 21.26
CA CYS A 152 -14.13 13.53 20.05
C CYS A 152 -15.29 13.56 19.03
N GLN A 153 -15.29 14.58 18.18
CA GLN A 153 -16.12 14.60 16.98
C GLN A 153 -15.30 14.07 15.81
N VAL A 154 -15.74 13.01 15.12
CA VAL A 154 -15.00 12.45 13.98
C VAL A 154 -15.69 12.82 12.67
N GLN A 155 -14.95 13.40 11.73
CA GLN A 155 -15.40 13.68 10.36
C GLN A 155 -14.67 12.75 9.39
N ILE A 156 -15.42 11.89 8.69
CA ILE A 156 -14.86 10.88 7.80
C ILE A 156 -15.12 11.27 6.35
N LEU A 157 -14.07 11.24 5.54
CA LEU A 157 -14.14 11.27 4.08
C LEU A 157 -13.90 9.85 3.58
N GLU A 158 -14.98 9.18 3.19
CA GLU A 158 -14.96 7.84 2.59
C GLU A 158 -15.36 7.93 1.12
N LYS A 159 -14.57 7.32 0.24
CA LYS A 159 -14.81 7.34 -1.20
C LYS A 159 -16.03 6.51 -1.56
N SER A 160 -16.27 5.43 -0.81
CA SER A 160 -17.36 4.50 -1.03
C SER A 160 -18.10 4.26 0.29
N PRO A 161 -18.91 5.23 0.76
CA PRO A 161 -19.60 5.15 2.06
C PRO A 161 -20.55 3.95 2.18
N GLU A 162 -20.99 3.39 1.07
CA GLU A 162 -21.79 2.16 1.01
C GLU A 162 -21.01 0.90 1.41
N ARG A 163 -19.66 0.97 1.48
CA ARG A 163 -18.79 -0.16 1.84
C ARG A 163 -18.55 -0.30 3.34
N VAL A 164 -19.14 0.57 4.17
CA VAL A 164 -18.76 0.79 5.58
C VAL A 164 -19.95 0.84 6.54
#